data_AF-F6H7U6-F1
#
_entry.id   AF-F6H7U6-F1
#
_cell.length_a   1.000
_cell.length_b   1.000
_cell.length_c   1.000
_cell.angle_alpha   90.00
_cell.angle_beta   90.00
_cell.angle_gamma   90.00
#
_symmetry.space_group_name_H-M   'P 1'
#
loop_
_entity.id
_entity.type
_entity.pdbx_description
1 polymer ?
#
loop_
_entity_poly.entity_id
_entity_poly.type
_entity_poly.pdbx_seq_one_letter_code
_entity_poly.pdbx_strand_id
1 'polypeptide(L)'
;MWVRTVFFTQSCTVNNIYYYVHQGMLKLPLSKLKVVVPGLFPLQACDLPSFVYLYESYPAFFDMVVNQFSNIEKVDWVFYNTFYKLKEKWWIGW
;
A
#
# COMPACT_ATOMS: atom_id res chain seq x y z
N MET A 1 -22.34 2.22 -21.11
CA MET A 1 -21.88 2.06 -19.72
C MET A 1 -20.37 1.97 -19.76
N TRP A 2 -19.63 2.92 -19.19
CA TRP A 2 -18.16 2.89 -19.19
C TRP A 2 -17.68 2.12 -17.96
N VAL A 3 -16.96 1.02 -18.18
CA VAL A 3 -16.25 0.31 -17.12
C VAL A 3 -14.96 1.07 -16.82
N ARG A 4 -14.70 1.37 -15.55
CA ARG A 4 -13.46 1.99 -15.07
C ARG A 4 -12.60 0.95 -14.37
N THR A 5 -11.34 0.90 -14.77
CA THR A 5 -10.37 -0.08 -14.28
C THR A 5 -9.11 0.63 -13.84
N VAL A 6 -8.53 0.20 -12.71
CA VAL A 6 -7.18 0.59 -12.30
C VAL A 6 -6.24 -0.60 -12.38
N PHE A 7 -5.01 -0.34 -12.79
CA PHE A 7 -3.94 -1.32 -12.86
C PHE A 7 -2.72 -0.82 -12.09
N PHE A 8 -2.34 -1.54 -11.05
CA PHE A 8 -1.16 -1.19 -10.26
C PHE A 8 0.04 -2.05 -10.66
N THR A 9 1.14 -1.39 -11.00
CA THR A 9 2.42 -2.01 -11.36
C THR A 9 3.26 -2.42 -10.16
N GLN A 10 3.00 -1.82 -9.00
CA GLN A 10 3.66 -2.13 -7.74
C GLN A 10 3.03 -3.35 -7.06
N SER A 11 3.77 -3.97 -6.13
CA SER A 11 3.28 -5.14 -5.41
C SER A 11 2.00 -4.83 -4.62
N CYS A 12 1.15 -5.84 -4.44
CA CYS A 12 -0.09 -5.70 -3.67
C CYS A 12 0.18 -5.20 -2.24
N THR A 13 1.29 -5.63 -1.63
CA THR A 13 1.73 -5.20 -0.30
C THR A 13 2.03 -3.72 -0.26
N VAL A 14 2.79 -3.20 -1.22
CA VAL A 14 3.16 -1.78 -1.28
C VAL A 14 1.93 -0.90 -1.48
N ASN A 15 1.04 -1.28 -2.40
CA ASN A 15 -0.20 -0.52 -2.63
C ASN A 15 -1.14 -0.57 -1.43
N ASN A 16 -1.21 -1.70 -0.71
CA ASN A 16 -1.99 -1.78 0.53
C ASN A 16 -1.47 -0.75 1.55
N ILE A 17 -0.15 -0.66 1.74
CA ILE A 17 0.45 0.32 2.65
C ILE A 17 0.10 1.75 2.23
N TYR A 18 0.28 2.11 0.95
CA TYR A 18 -0.09 3.45 0.47
C TYR A 18 -1.58 3.75 0.59
N TYR A 19 -2.45 2.75 0.38
CA TYR A 19 -3.89 2.90 0.60
C TYR A 19 -4.20 3.23 2.07
N TYR A 20 -3.60 2.54 3.04
CA TYR A 20 -3.80 2.84 4.47
C TYR A 20 -3.23 4.21 4.87
N VAL A 21 -2.17 4.67 4.22
CA VAL A 21 -1.68 6.06 4.36
C VAL A 21 -2.69 7.06 3.79
N HIS A 22 -3.20 6.82 2.58
CA HIS A 22 -4.21 7.67 1.93
C HIS A 22 -5.49 7.79 2.78
N GLN A 23 -5.95 6.69 3.39
CA GLN A 23 -7.10 6.68 4.29
C GLN A 23 -6.81 7.32 5.67
N GLY A 24 -5.59 7.77 5.95
CA GLY A 24 -5.19 8.34 7.25
C GLY A 24 -5.13 7.33 8.39
N MET A 25 -5.24 6.03 8.08
CA MET A 25 -5.23 4.94 9.07
C MET A 25 -3.81 4.55 9.47
N LEU A 26 -2.84 4.67 8.54
CA LEU A 26 -1.42 4.61 8.85
C LEU A 26 -0.86 6.04 8.95
N LYS A 27 -0.70 6.53 10.18
CA LYS A 27 -0.26 7.91 10.44
C LYS A 27 1.24 8.08 10.22
N LEU A 28 1.60 9.20 9.59
CA LEU A 28 2.97 9.63 9.38
C LEU A 28 3.26 10.93 10.16
N PRO A 29 4.51 11.17 10.61
CA PRO A 29 5.62 10.22 10.60
C PRO A 29 5.35 8.99 11.47
N LEU A 30 6.00 7.87 11.16
CA LEU A 30 5.80 6.62 11.89
C LEU A 30 6.23 6.80 13.36
N SER A 31 5.31 6.54 14.29
CA SER A 31 5.58 6.67 15.73
C SER A 31 6.17 5.41 16.37
N LYS A 32 6.15 4.28 15.65
CA LYS A 32 6.55 2.96 16.16
C LYS A 32 7.52 2.29 15.20
N LEU A 33 8.46 1.53 15.78
CA LEU A 33 9.38 0.68 15.01
C LEU A 33 8.68 -0.50 14.35
N LYS A 34 7.56 -0.98 14.92
CA LYS A 34 6.73 -2.03 14.31
C LYS A 34 5.40 -1.45 13.86
N VAL A 35 5.01 -1.79 12.63
CA VAL A 35 3.78 -1.35 11.98
C VAL A 35 2.91 -2.57 11.69
N VAL A 36 1.64 -2.46 12.02
CA VAL A 36 0.62 -3.47 11.70
C VAL A 36 -0.34 -2.85 10.71
N VAL A 37 -0.41 -3.44 9.52
CA VAL A 37 -1.33 -3.05 8.45
C VAL A 37 -2.27 -4.23 8.20
N PRO A 38 -3.60 -4.04 8.18
CA PRO A 38 -4.51 -5.16 7.97
C PRO A 38 -4.22 -5.92 6.67
N GLY A 39 -4.23 -7.26 6.77
CA GLY A 39 -3.90 -8.15 5.67
C GLY A 39 -2.40 -8.40 5.47
N LEU A 40 -1.53 -7.81 6.29
CA LEU A 40 -0.08 -8.05 6.31
C LEU A 40 0.36 -8.59 7.68
N PHE A 41 1.49 -9.30 7.70
CA PHE A 41 2.19 -9.62 8.94
C PHE A 41 2.79 -8.34 9.55
N PRO A 42 3.08 -8.30 10.87
CA PRO A 42 3.75 -7.16 11.47
C PRO A 42 5.09 -6.86 10.79
N LEU A 43 5.27 -5.63 10.33
CA LEU A 43 6.46 -5.15 9.61
C LEU A 43 7.30 -4.27 10.52
N GLN A 44 8.62 -4.22 10.29
CA GLN A 44 9.43 -3.13 10.83
C GLN A 44 9.21 -1.87 10.00
N ALA A 45 9.42 -0.70 10.60
CA ALA A 45 9.32 0.59 9.93
C ALA A 45 10.22 0.65 8.67
N CYS A 46 11.42 0.07 8.75
CA CYS A 46 12.36 -0.01 7.63
C CYS A 46 11.93 -0.96 6.50
N ASP A 47 10.96 -1.85 6.74
CA ASP A 47 10.41 -2.74 5.73
C ASP A 47 9.32 -2.06 4.87
N LEU A 48 8.84 -0.88 5.30
CA LEU A 48 7.86 -0.09 4.55
C LEU A 48 8.53 0.61 3.36
N PRO A 49 7.75 1.02 2.34
CA PRO A 49 8.29 1.78 1.22
C PRO A 49 9.04 3.04 1.69
N SER A 50 10.12 3.40 1.01
CA SER A 50 10.97 4.53 1.40
C SER A 50 10.20 5.85 1.50
N PHE A 51 9.19 6.08 0.64
CA PHE A 51 8.34 7.27 0.71
C PHE A 51 7.52 7.36 2.00
N VAL A 52 7.33 6.24 2.71
CA VAL A 52 6.64 6.16 3.99
C VAL A 52 7.64 6.14 5.16
N TYR A 53 8.67 5.29 5.08
CA TYR A 53 9.68 5.16 6.14
C TYR A 53 10.54 6.42 6.30
N LEU A 54 10.99 6.99 5.18
CA LEU A 54 11.74 8.25 5.11
C LEU A 54 10.79 9.39 4.72
N TYR A 55 9.68 9.52 5.45
CA TYR A 55 8.66 10.54 5.22
C TYR A 55 9.30 11.93 5.05
N GLU A 56 8.73 12.75 4.15
CA GLU A 56 9.23 14.07 3.72
C GLU A 56 10.50 14.09 2.85
N SER A 57 11.22 12.97 2.67
CA SER A 57 12.43 12.95 1.82
C SER A 57 12.13 13.15 0.33
N TYR A 58 10.93 12.76 -0.13
CA TYR A 58 10.52 12.80 -1.54
C TYR A 58 9.04 13.24 -1.68
N PRO A 59 8.68 14.49 -1.34
CA PRO A 59 7.29 14.91 -1.18
C PRO A 59 6.46 14.77 -2.45
N ALA A 60 7.01 15.13 -3.61
CA ALA A 60 6.30 15.01 -4.89
C ALA A 60 5.97 13.54 -5.26
N PHE A 61 6.92 12.62 -5.02
CA PHE A 61 6.69 11.20 -5.27
C PHE A 61 5.74 10.59 -4.24
N PHE A 62 5.86 11.00 -2.98
CA PHE A 62 4.93 10.61 -1.92
C PHE A 62 3.49 10.99 -2.30
N ASP A 63 3.25 12.26 -2.65
CA ASP A 63 1.92 12.73 -3.05
C ASP A 63 1.40 11.97 -4.26
N MET A 64 2.25 11.70 -5.25
CA MET A 64 1.88 10.91 -6.43
C MET A 64 1.42 9.50 -6.06
N VAL A 65 2.19 8.77 -5.23
CA VAL A 65 1.87 7.36 -4.90
C VAL A 65 0.76 7.22 -3.87
N VAL A 66 0.47 8.24 -3.06
CA VAL A 66 -0.63 8.21 -2.10
C VAL A 66 -1.93 8.67 -2.76
N ASN A 67 -1.90 9.74 -3.57
CA ASN A 67 -3.11 10.29 -4.19
C ASN A 67 -3.66 9.45 -5.36
N GLN A 68 -2.93 8.43 -5.83
CA GLN A 68 -3.44 7.49 -6.83
C GLN A 68 -4.70 6.72 -6.36
N PHE A 69 -5.01 6.73 -5.05
CA PHE A 69 -6.20 6.09 -4.47
C PHE A 69 -7.39 7.04 -4.29
N SER A 70 -7.30 8.30 -4.71
CA SER A 70 -8.33 9.34 -4.50
C SER A 70 -9.68 9.07 -5.17
N ASN A 71 -9.74 8.12 -6.09
CA ASN A 71 -10.95 7.72 -6.81
C ASN A 71 -11.14 6.18 -6.84
N ILE A 72 -10.45 5.46 -5.95
CA ILE A 72 -10.45 3.98 -5.93
C ILE A 72 -11.84 3.40 -5.62
N GLU A 73 -12.69 4.15 -4.94
CA GLU A 73 -14.09 3.79 -4.68
C GLU A 73 -15.00 3.90 -5.90
N LYS A 74 -14.54 4.57 -6.97
CA LYS A 74 -15.30 4.80 -8.20
C LYS A 74 -14.92 3.81 -9.31
N VAL A 75 -13.92 2.95 -9.12
CA VAL A 75 -13.53 1.96 -10.14
C VAL A 75 -14.30 0.66 -9.98
N ASP A 76 -14.60 0.00 -11.09
CA ASP A 76 -15.32 -1.27 -11.09
C ASP A 76 -14.35 -2.41 -10.75
N TRP A 77 -13.15 -2.40 -11.35
CA TRP A 77 -12.14 -3.46 -11.20
C TRP A 77 -10.76 -2.91 -10.80
N VAL A 78 -10.10 -3.67 -9.92
CA VAL A 78 -8.73 -3.38 -9.46
C VAL A 78 -7.81 -4.56 -9.83
N PHE A 79 -6.83 -4.28 -10.67
CA PHE A 79 -5.81 -5.26 -11.04
C PHE A 79 -4.49 -4.94 -10.36
N TYR A 80 -3.85 -5.99 -9.83
CA TYR A 80 -2.52 -5.93 -9.28
C TYR A 80 -1.59 -6.81 -10.10
N ASN A 81 -0.41 -6.28 -10.46
CA ASN A 81 0.65 -7.08 -11.06
C ASN A 81 1.28 -8.01 -10.01
N THR A 82 0.58 -9.07 -9.64
CA THR A 82 1.02 -10.01 -8.61
C THR A 82 0.58 -11.43 -8.97
N PHE A 83 1.38 -12.43 -8.61
CA PHE A 83 1.02 -13.83 -8.79
C PHE A 83 0.26 -14.32 -7.56
N TYR A 84 -0.88 -14.98 -7.77
CA TYR A 84 -1.78 -15.45 -6.71
C TYR A 84 -1.05 -16.30 -5.64
N LYS A 85 -0.16 -17.21 -6.06
CA LYS A 85 0.62 -18.07 -5.15
C LYS A 85 1.61 -17.31 -4.24
N LEU A 86 1.99 -16.09 -4.60
CA LEU A 86 2.86 -15.26 -3.76
C LEU A 86 2.11 -14.70 -2.54
N LYS A 87 0.77 -14.62 -2.59
CA LYS A 87 -0.07 -14.25 -1.45
C LYS A 87 -0.27 -15.42 -0.48
N GLU A 88 -0.45 -16.64 -1.00
CA GLU A 88 -0.69 -17.84 -0.19
C GLU A 88 0.51 -18.26 0.66
N LYS A 89 1.75 -18.03 0.18
CA LYS A 89 2.97 -18.41 0.91
C LYS A 89 3.20 -17.69 2.25
N TRP A 90 2.44 -16.63 2.55
CA TRP A 90 2.50 -15.95 3.86
C TRP A 90 1.58 -16.59 4.92
N TRP A 91 0.77 -17.58 4.56
CA TRP A 91 -0.11 -18.35 5.47
C TRP A 91 0.52 -19.68 5.94
N ILE A 92 1.85 -19.78 5.94
CA ILE A 92 2.54 -20.97 6.46
C ILE A 92 2.99 -20.66 7.90
N GLY A 93 2.05 -20.88 8.83
CA GLY A 93 2.29 -21.19 10.24
C GLY A 93 3.30 -20.35 11.02
N TRP A 94 2.80 -19.27 11.63
CA TRP A 94 3.15 -18.83 12.98
C TRP A 94 1.89 -18.36 13.69
#